data_AF-A0A852H328-F1
#
_entry.id   AF-A0A852H328-F1
#
_cell.length_a   1.000
_cell.length_b   1.000
_cell.length_c   1.000
_cell.angle_alpha   90.00
_cell.angle_beta   90.00
_cell.angle_gamma   90.00
#
_symmetry.space_group_name_H-M   'P 1'
#
loop_
_entity.id
_entity.type
_entity.pdbx_description
1 polymer ?
#
loop_
_entity_poly.entity_id
_entity_poly.type
_entity_poly.pdbx_seq_one_letter_code
_entity_poly.pdbx_strand_id
1 'polypeptide(L)'
;SPPAALMSVLATQELLLENILECIPVGEFAVIQPLSDEFCLVLGYLLTWKLTLAFFKAASSQLRVLYSQYLRRTKSLNKLLYHLFRLMPENPVISGPTSEVPNKDTKTFFTEELHLDVK
;
A
#
# COMPACT_ATOMS: atom_id res chain seq x y z
N SER A 1 -13.52 20.12 4.47
CA SER A 1 -13.60 18.91 3.62
C SER A 1 -12.20 18.51 3.18
N PRO A 2 -11.95 17.26 2.76
CA PRO A 2 -10.67 16.87 2.16
C PRO A 2 -10.39 17.71 0.89
N PRO A 3 -9.13 18.02 0.55
CA PRO A 3 -8.80 18.80 -0.64
C PRO A 3 -9.32 18.13 -1.92
N ALA A 4 -10.27 18.78 -2.60
CA ALA A 4 -10.98 18.18 -3.74
C ALA A 4 -10.04 17.81 -4.89
N ALA A 5 -9.05 18.66 -5.18
CA ALA A 5 -8.04 18.39 -6.21
C ALA A 5 -7.27 17.09 -5.91
N LEU A 6 -6.83 16.90 -4.66
CA LEU A 6 -6.11 15.69 -4.27
C LEU A 6 -6.98 14.44 -4.38
N MET A 7 -8.24 14.53 -3.94
CA MET A 7 -9.18 13.42 -4.04
C MET A 7 -9.52 13.07 -5.50
N SER A 8 -9.57 14.05 -6.39
CA SER A 8 -9.74 13.81 -7.83
C SER A 8 -8.55 13.06 -8.43
N VAL A 9 -7.32 13.49 -8.09
CA VAL A 9 -6.10 12.79 -8.53
C VAL A 9 -6.08 11.35 -8.03
N LEU A 10 -6.43 11.14 -6.76
CA LEU A 10 -6.53 9.81 -6.17
C LEU A 10 -7.51 8.91 -6.96
N ALA A 11 -8.72 9.42 -7.23
CA ALA A 11 -9.72 8.65 -7.97
C ALA A 11 -9.27 8.30 -9.40
N THR A 12 -8.62 9.24 -10.10
CA THR A 12 -8.08 8.99 -11.45
C THR A 12 -6.98 7.93 -11.41
N GLN A 13 -6.04 8.01 -10.46
CA GLN A 13 -4.94 7.05 -10.36
C GLN A 13 -5.41 5.67 -9.88
N GLU A 14 -6.44 5.58 -9.03
CA GLU A 14 -7.07 4.31 -8.68
C GLU A 14 -7.58 3.57 -9.93
N LEU A 15 -8.28 4.27 -10.83
CA LEU A 15 -8.80 3.66 -12.06
C LEU A 15 -7.69 3.19 -13.00
N LEU A 16 -6.64 4.01 -13.16
CA LEU A 16 -5.49 3.63 -13.98
C LEU A 16 -4.78 2.39 -13.43
N LEU A 17 -4.64 2.32 -12.11
CA LEU A 17 -3.96 1.19 -11.47
C LEU A 17 -4.81 -0.09 -11.47
N GLU A 18 -6.14 0.03 -11.37
CA GLU A 18 -7.06 -1.09 -11.57
C GLU A 18 -6.84 -1.74 -12.94
N ASN A 19 -6.67 -0.94 -14.00
CA ASN A 19 -6.40 -1.45 -15.36
C ASN A 19 -5.03 -2.14 -15.48
N ILE A 20 -3.98 -1.56 -14.88
CA ILE A 20 -2.62 -2.14 -14.91
C ILE A 20 -2.59 -3.49 -14.18
N LEU A 21 -3.33 -3.61 -13.08
CA LEU A 21 -3.32 -4.78 -12.21
C LEU A 21 -4.47 -5.77 -12.47
N GLU A 22 -5.30 -5.55 -13.48
CA GLU A 22 -6.54 -6.32 -13.70
C GLU A 22 -6.26 -7.83 -13.79
N CYS A 23 -5.21 -8.21 -14.53
CA CYS A 23 -4.83 -9.60 -14.79
C CYS A 23 -3.99 -10.25 -13.69
N ILE A 24 -3.66 -9.55 -12.60
CA ILE A 24 -2.75 -10.03 -11.56
C ILE A 24 -3.57 -10.39 -10.32
N PRO A 25 -3.77 -11.67 -9.97
CA PRO A 25 -4.54 -12.01 -8.78
C PRO A 25 -3.82 -11.56 -7.50
N VAL A 26 -4.58 -11.35 -6.42
CA VAL A 26 -3.97 -11.12 -5.10
C VAL A 26 -3.28 -12.39 -4.63
N GLY A 27 -2.01 -12.27 -4.24
CA GLY A 27 -1.13 -13.40 -3.92
C GLY A 27 -0.03 -13.58 -4.96
N GLU A 28 -0.21 -13.03 -6.16
CA GLU A 28 0.86 -12.85 -7.14
C GLU A 28 1.41 -11.42 -7.09
N PHE A 29 2.59 -11.23 -7.68
CA PHE A 29 3.29 -9.94 -7.70
C PHE A 29 3.40 -9.38 -9.12
N ALA A 30 3.23 -8.06 -9.23
CA ALA A 30 3.41 -7.34 -10.47
C ALA A 30 4.89 -7.09 -10.75
N VAL A 31 5.38 -7.53 -11.91
CA VAL A 31 6.72 -7.19 -12.40
C VAL A 31 6.64 -5.87 -13.15
N ILE A 32 6.99 -4.77 -12.48
CA ILE A 32 7.02 -3.44 -13.07
C ILE A 32 8.46 -3.09 -13.44
N GLN A 33 8.70 -2.83 -14.73
CA GLN A 33 10.02 -2.47 -15.22
C GLN A 33 10.40 -1.06 -14.77
N PRO A 34 11.60 -0.85 -14.20
CA PRO A 34 12.06 0.49 -13.84
C PRO A 34 12.00 1.45 -15.03
N LEU A 35 11.58 2.69 -14.79
CA LEU A 35 11.48 3.76 -15.79
C LEU A 35 10.46 3.53 -16.92
N SER A 36 9.62 2.49 -16.84
CA SER A 36 8.49 2.34 -17.76
C SER A 36 7.35 3.32 -17.47
N ASP A 37 6.37 3.41 -18.36
CA ASP A 37 5.18 4.22 -18.15
C ASP A 37 4.37 3.69 -16.95
N GLU A 38 4.23 2.37 -16.83
CA GLU A 38 3.57 1.72 -15.69
C GLU A 38 4.28 2.04 -14.38
N PHE A 39 5.62 2.06 -14.38
CA PHE A 39 6.40 2.47 -13.22
C PHE A 39 6.07 3.90 -12.78
N CYS A 40 6.00 4.83 -13.72
CA CYS A 40 5.67 6.22 -13.42
C CYS A 40 4.24 6.37 -12.88
N LEU A 41 3.28 5.62 -13.44
CA LEU A 41 1.89 5.61 -12.98
C LEU A 41 1.76 5.02 -11.57
N VAL A 42 2.41 3.88 -11.31
CA VAL A 42 2.41 3.23 -9.99
C VAL A 42 3.09 4.12 -8.95
N LEU A 43 4.24 4.70 -9.29
CA LEU A 43 4.93 5.64 -8.40
C LEU A 43 4.06 6.86 -8.08
N GLY A 44 3.42 7.44 -9.10
CA GLY A 44 2.48 8.54 -8.95
C GLY A 44 1.33 8.21 -8.00
N TYR A 45 0.75 7.02 -8.13
CA TYR A 45 -0.30 6.51 -7.22
C TYR A 45 0.18 6.40 -5.77
N LEU A 46 1.34 5.77 -5.56
CA LEU A 46 1.91 5.57 -4.22
C LEU A 46 2.25 6.90 -3.55
N LEU A 47 2.76 7.88 -4.32
CA LEU A 47 3.05 9.22 -3.82
C LEU A 47 1.77 9.99 -3.46
N THR A 48 0.70 9.87 -4.24
CA THR A 48 -0.61 10.45 -3.91
C THR A 48 -1.16 9.88 -2.59
N TRP A 49 -1.03 8.57 -2.37
CA TRP A 49 -1.40 7.96 -1.09
C TRP A 49 -0.54 8.44 0.07
N LYS A 50 0.78 8.50 -0.12
CA LYS A 50 1.71 9.04 0.89
C LYS A 50 1.31 10.47 1.28
N LEU A 51 1.02 11.33 0.30
CA LEU A 51 0.57 12.70 0.54
C LEU A 51 -0.80 12.76 1.23
N THR A 52 -1.76 11.94 0.79
CA THR A 52 -3.09 11.83 1.40
C THR A 52 -3.00 11.45 2.87
N LEU A 53 -2.18 10.44 3.20
CA LEU A 53 -1.95 10.01 4.58
C LEU A 53 -1.19 11.06 5.39
N ALA A 54 -0.25 11.79 4.79
CA ALA A 54 0.45 12.90 5.45
C ALA A 54 -0.51 14.03 5.83
N PHE A 55 -1.39 14.45 4.92
CA PHE A 55 -2.42 15.44 5.22
C PHE A 55 -3.44 14.93 6.24
N PHE A 56 -3.85 13.67 6.14
CA PHE A 56 -4.72 13.05 7.14
C PHE A 56 -4.09 13.08 8.54
N LYS A 57 -2.80 12.74 8.65
CA LYS A 57 -2.04 12.76 9.90
C LYS A 57 -1.96 14.18 10.47
N ALA A 58 -1.68 15.18 9.63
CA ALA A 58 -1.57 16.59 10.03
C ALA A 58 -2.93 17.26 10.30
N ALA A 59 -4.04 16.70 9.84
CA ALA A 59 -5.37 17.27 9.97
C ALA A 59 -5.88 17.30 11.42
N SER A 60 -6.76 18.26 11.72
CA SER A 60 -7.50 18.32 12.98
C SER A 60 -8.47 17.13 13.13
N SER A 61 -8.94 16.86 14.36
CA SER A 61 -9.89 15.77 14.63
C SER A 61 -11.14 15.85 13.74
N GLN A 62 -11.75 17.03 13.63
CA GLN A 62 -12.93 17.25 12.79
C GLN A 62 -12.64 16.98 11.30
N LEU A 63 -11.47 17.40 10.80
CA LEU A 63 -11.11 17.17 9.41
C LEU A 63 -10.79 15.69 9.14
N ARG A 64 -10.16 14.97 10.07
CA ARG A 64 -9.95 13.51 9.98
C ARG A 64 -11.27 12.75 9.86
N VAL A 65 -12.33 13.18 10.56
CA VAL A 65 -13.67 12.59 10.39
C VAL A 65 -14.12 12.71 8.94
N LEU A 66 -13.99 13.89 8.32
CA LEU A 66 -14.38 14.11 6.92
C LEU A 66 -13.55 13.27 5.94
N TYR A 67 -12.24 13.15 6.15
CA TYR A 67 -11.40 12.25 5.36
C TYR A 67 -11.83 10.79 5.51
N SER A 68 -12.06 10.33 6.74
CA SER A 68 -12.47 8.94 6.99
C SER A 68 -13.82 8.60 6.35
N GLN A 69 -14.77 9.53 6.39
CA GLN A 69 -16.06 9.39 5.73
C GLN A 69 -15.90 9.32 4.21
N TYR A 70 -15.05 10.17 3.63
CA TYR A 70 -14.78 10.16 2.20
C TYR A 70 -14.14 8.83 1.75
N LEU A 71 -13.02 8.44 2.38
CA LEU A 71 -12.28 7.21 2.03
C LEU A 71 -13.12 5.95 2.23
N ARG A 72 -14.01 5.94 3.24
CA ARG A 72 -14.96 4.84 3.46
C ARG A 72 -16.02 4.80 2.35
N ARG A 73 -16.58 5.94 1.97
CA ARG A 73 -17.61 6.04 0.92
C ARG A 73 -17.08 5.59 -0.45
N THR A 74 -15.83 5.94 -0.77
CA THR A 74 -15.21 5.57 -2.06
C THR A 74 -14.59 4.18 -2.05
N LYS A 75 -14.51 3.52 -0.89
CA LYS A 75 -13.74 2.28 -0.67
C LYS A 75 -12.26 2.40 -1.04
N SER A 76 -11.72 3.62 -1.12
CA SER A 76 -10.34 3.90 -1.53
C SER A 76 -9.30 3.15 -0.68
N LEU A 77 -9.53 3.02 0.62
CA LEU A 77 -8.62 2.27 1.50
C LEU A 77 -8.60 0.77 1.15
N ASN A 78 -9.74 0.21 0.75
CA ASN A 78 -9.82 -1.19 0.33
C ASN A 78 -9.07 -1.40 -1.00
N LYS A 79 -9.26 -0.48 -1.96
CA LYS A 79 -8.51 -0.46 -3.22
C LYS A 79 -7.00 -0.34 -2.99
N LEU A 80 -6.57 0.55 -2.10
CA LEU A 80 -5.17 0.68 -1.73
C LEU A 80 -4.58 -0.65 -1.27
N LEU A 81 -5.23 -1.34 -0.33
CA LEU A 81 -4.74 -2.62 0.17
C LEU A 81 -4.64 -3.66 -0.96
N TYR A 82 -5.67 -3.74 -1.80
CA TYR A 82 -5.71 -4.63 -2.95
C TYR A 82 -4.54 -4.38 -3.92
N HIS A 83 -4.29 -3.12 -4.24
CA HIS A 83 -3.18 -2.72 -5.10
C HIS A 83 -1.82 -2.98 -4.44
N LEU A 84 -1.66 -2.64 -3.16
CA LEU A 84 -0.39 -2.85 -2.45
C LEU A 84 0.00 -4.32 -2.39
N PHE A 85 -0.95 -5.24 -2.16
CA PHE A 85 -0.62 -6.66 -2.12
C PHE A 85 -0.14 -7.20 -3.47
N ARG A 86 -0.65 -6.66 -4.57
CA ARG A 86 -0.21 -7.02 -5.94
C ARG A 86 1.10 -6.33 -6.33
N LEU A 87 1.39 -5.17 -5.75
CA LEU A 87 2.63 -4.41 -6.00
C LEU A 87 3.78 -4.81 -5.07
N MET A 88 3.50 -5.56 -4.00
CA MET A 88 4.52 -5.98 -3.05
C MET A 88 5.49 -6.95 -3.75
N PRO A 89 6.81 -6.75 -3.63
CA PRO A 89 7.78 -7.67 -4.19
C PRO A 89 7.69 -9.04 -3.49
N GLU A 90 8.04 -10.10 -4.20
CA GLU A 90 8.04 -11.49 -3.70
C GLU A 90 8.81 -11.63 -2.37
N ASN A 91 9.92 -10.91 -2.24
CA ASN A 91 10.66 -10.76 -0.99
C ASN A 91 10.62 -9.30 -0.52
N PRO A 92 9.78 -8.96 0.48
CA PRO A 92 9.74 -7.62 1.07
C PRO A 92 10.93 -7.40 2.01
N VAL A 93 12.15 -7.64 1.54
CA VAL A 93 13.36 -7.26 2.29
C VAL A 93 13.61 -5.78 1.99
N ILE A 94 13.56 -4.95 3.04
CA ILE A 94 13.90 -3.54 2.93
C ILE A 94 15.38 -3.47 2.54
N SER A 95 15.67 -3.16 1.27
CA SER A 95 17.02 -2.82 0.81
C SER A 95 17.38 -1.42 1.31
N GLY A 96 17.51 -1.28 2.63
CA GLY A 96 18.24 -0.19 3.27
C GLY A 96 19.75 -0.42 3.18
N PRO A 97 20.58 0.60 3.46
CA PRO A 97 22.02 0.39 3.54
C PRO A 97 22.28 -0.70 4.58
N THR A 98 22.87 -1.79 4.13
CA THR A 98 23.48 -2.83 4.95
C THR A 98 24.56 -2.18 5.82
N SER A 99 24.14 -1.66 6.97
CA SER A 99 25.03 -1.36 8.08
C SER A 99 24.72 -2.37 9.18
N GLU A 100 25.62 -3.34 9.23
CA GLU A 100 25.91 -4.35 10.24
C GLU A 100 25.29 -4.14 11.63
N VAL A 101 24.47 -5.10 12.09
CA VAL A 101 24.64 -5.85 13.36
C VAL A 101 23.87 -7.17 13.23
N PRO A 102 24.45 -8.35 13.50
CA PRO A 102 23.70 -9.60 13.60
C PRO A 102 22.91 -9.60 14.92
N ASN A 103 21.72 -9.00 14.92
CA ASN A 103 20.89 -8.94 16.12
C ASN A 103 20.03 -10.21 16.22
N LYS A 104 20.61 -11.17 16.95
CA LYS A 104 19.98 -12.25 17.72
C LYS A 104 18.44 -12.13 17.85
N ASP A 105 17.74 -13.11 17.29
CA ASP A 105 16.38 -13.55 17.64
C ASP A 105 15.27 -12.49 17.58
N THR A 106 14.86 -12.08 16.37
CA THR A 106 13.49 -11.57 16.18
C THR A 106 12.58 -12.72 15.79
N LYS A 107 12.20 -13.54 16.78
CA LYS A 107 11.13 -14.54 16.61
C LYS A 107 9.84 -13.80 16.29
N THR A 108 9.37 -13.94 15.05
CA THR A 108 8.03 -13.49 14.69
C THR A 108 7.06 -14.66 14.89
N PHE A 109 5.86 -14.38 15.40
CA PHE A 109 4.80 -15.39 15.59
C PHE A 109 4.31 -16.03 14.28
N PHE A 110 4.82 -15.58 13.13
CA PHE A 110 4.51 -16.13 11.81
C PHE A 110 5.32 -17.38 11.46
N THR A 111 6.33 -17.74 12.24
CA THR A 111 7.24 -18.87 11.95
C THR A 111 7.25 -19.95 13.04
N GLU A 112 6.22 -20.01 13.88
CA GLU A 112 6.15 -21.04 14.91
C GLU A 112 5.58 -22.35 14.34
N GLU A 113 6.36 -23.44 14.43
CA GLU A 113 5.89 -24.78 14.06
C GLU A 113 4.89 -25.27 15.12
N LEU A 114 3.61 -25.35 14.76
CA LEU A 114 2.54 -25.89 15.60
C LEU A 114 2.68 -27.41 15.72
N HIS A 115 3.28 -27.89 16.81
CA HIS A 115 3.25 -29.31 17.16
C HIS A 115 1.91 -29.63 17.85
N LEU A 116 0.96 -30.17 17.09
CA LEU A 116 -0.31 -30.64 17.60
C LEU A 116 -0.18 -32.11 18.03
N ASP A 117 -0.11 -32.37 19.32
CA ASP A 117 -0.30 -33.72 19.86
C ASP A 117 -1.81 -34.02 19.91
N VAL A 118 -2.25 -34.93 19.05
CA VAL A 118 -3.61 -35.48 19.10
C VAL A 118 -3.59 -36.69 20.02
N LYS A 119 -4.39 -36.64 21.09
CA LYS A 119 -4.56 -37.74 22.05
C LYS A 119 -5.77 -38.59 21.70
#